data_AF-A0A2H0UKT7-F1
#
_entry.id   AF-A0A2H0UKT7-F1
#
_cell.length_a   1.000
_cell.length_b   1.000
_cell.length_c   1.000
_cell.angle_alpha   90.00
_cell.angle_beta   90.00
_cell.angle_gamma   90.00
#
_symmetry.space_group_name_H-M   'P 1'
#
loop_
_entity.id
_entity.type
_entity.pdbx_description
1 polymer ?
#
loop_
_entity_poly.entity_id
_entity_poly.type
_entity_poly.pdbx_seq_one_letter_code
_entity_poly.pdbx_strand_id
1 'polypeptide(L)'
;MEKKMDTYKSKQLTKNETKLVPALTRPARIAGVEIPEWWDCQWQRIPCNKKACFLCSKQEVEEAWDVIADARAVLEEVSVGALPVSQKRTAIGECAECHAPLKDSNHPMSRSVGKWADELFEVFMAGVVEDAWWLDTEAAAEVEWYAPVLLDKVGQQLETNAWLSSDPRNQVAEADHGYTRYVFAECLLKLERSLRELALYDSGQKAEFALAIARLTRLKQRILKL
;
A
#
# COMPACT_ATOMS: atom_id res chain seq x y z
N MET A 1 -23.48 -21.93 40.39
CA MET A 1 -22.01 -22.08 40.52
C MET A 1 -21.46 -22.36 39.14
N GLU A 2 -21.25 -21.28 38.40
CA GLU A 2 -20.60 -21.26 37.08
C GLU A 2 -19.10 -21.08 37.23
N LYS A 3 -18.38 -21.32 36.13
CA LYS A 3 -16.95 -21.06 35.84
C LYS A 3 -16.02 -22.27 35.94
N LYS A 4 -15.99 -23.03 34.85
CA LYS A 4 -14.75 -23.63 34.32
C LYS A 4 -14.77 -23.56 32.79
N MET A 5 -14.41 -22.41 32.23
CA MET A 5 -14.15 -22.32 30.78
C MET A 5 -13.25 -21.16 30.38
N ASP A 6 -12.14 -20.90 31.11
CA ASP A 6 -11.19 -19.84 30.72
C ASP A 6 -9.74 -20.27 30.91
N THR A 7 -9.26 -21.26 30.16
CA THR A 7 -7.81 -21.55 30.14
C THR A 7 -7.26 -22.06 28.81
N TYR A 8 -8.05 -22.08 27.73
CA TYR A 8 -7.59 -22.66 26.46
C TYR A 8 -7.26 -21.65 25.34
N LYS A 9 -7.45 -20.34 25.53
CA LYS A 9 -7.28 -19.34 24.45
C LYS A 9 -6.08 -18.38 24.58
N SER A 10 -5.28 -18.45 25.65
CA SER A 10 -4.24 -17.44 25.89
C SER A 10 -2.81 -17.83 25.46
N LYS A 11 -2.58 -19.01 24.88
CA LYS A 11 -1.21 -19.50 24.59
C LYS A 11 -0.85 -19.73 23.10
N GLN A 12 -1.69 -19.31 22.14
CA GLN A 12 -1.39 -19.49 20.70
C GLN A 12 -1.18 -18.19 19.90
N LEU A 13 -1.19 -17.02 20.53
CA LEU A 13 -0.99 -15.73 19.82
C LEU A 13 0.44 -15.18 19.87
N THR A 14 1.42 -15.97 20.29
CA THR A 14 2.83 -15.55 20.25
C THR A 14 3.64 -16.52 19.40
N LYS A 15 4.27 -15.99 18.34
CA LYS A 15 5.08 -16.66 17.31
C LYS A 15 4.35 -17.08 16.03
N ASN A 16 3.65 -16.15 15.39
CA ASN A 16 3.79 -16.06 13.94
C ASN A 16 4.94 -15.09 13.67
N GLU A 17 6.16 -15.64 13.63
CA GLU A 17 7.26 -14.97 12.96
C GLU A 17 6.77 -14.67 11.54
N THR A 18 6.56 -13.39 11.25
CA THR A 18 6.26 -12.86 9.92
C THR A 18 7.36 -13.38 9.00
N LYS A 19 7.13 -14.51 8.33
CA LYS A 19 8.00 -14.99 7.27
C LYS A 19 7.89 -13.97 6.15
N LEU A 20 8.76 -12.96 6.21
CA LEU A 20 9.04 -12.05 5.11
C LEU A 20 9.29 -12.94 3.88
N VAL A 21 8.34 -12.93 2.96
CA VAL A 21 8.51 -13.54 1.65
C VAL A 21 9.73 -12.89 1.02
N PRO A 22 10.63 -13.65 0.38
CA PRO A 22 11.78 -13.06 -0.29
C PRO A 22 11.26 -12.07 -1.33
N ALA A 23 11.50 -10.78 -1.07
CA ALA A 23 11.28 -9.72 -2.05
C ALA A 23 12.02 -10.10 -3.33
N LEU A 24 11.47 -9.74 -4.48
CA LEU A 24 12.21 -9.83 -5.73
C LEU A 24 13.53 -9.06 -5.57
N THR A 25 14.59 -9.60 -6.17
CA THR A 25 15.89 -8.93 -6.09
C THR A 25 15.79 -7.57 -6.77
N ARG A 26 15.90 -6.52 -5.97
CA ARG A 26 15.91 -5.13 -6.43
C ARG A 26 17.00 -4.94 -7.51
N PRO A 27 16.66 -4.37 -8.68
CA PRO A 27 17.65 -4.11 -9.70
C PRO A 27 18.59 -2.98 -9.25
N ALA A 28 19.89 -3.26 -9.20
CA ALA A 28 20.89 -2.24 -8.87
C ALA A 28 21.12 -1.24 -10.02
N ARG A 29 20.89 -1.67 -11.26
CA ARG A 29 21.13 -0.88 -12.47
C ARG A 29 20.15 -1.27 -13.58
N ILE A 30 19.60 -0.29 -14.30
CA ILE A 30 18.72 -0.48 -15.46
C ILE A 30 19.17 0.49 -16.55
N ALA A 31 19.31 0.01 -17.79
CA ALA A 31 19.76 0.82 -18.93
C ALA A 31 21.05 1.63 -18.68
N GLY A 32 21.97 1.10 -17.87
CA GLY A 32 23.22 1.78 -17.49
C GLY A 32 23.09 2.77 -16.32
N VAL A 33 21.87 3.08 -15.87
CA VAL A 33 21.57 4.00 -14.78
C VAL A 33 21.51 3.25 -13.45
N GLU A 34 22.26 3.73 -12.45
CA GLU A 34 22.18 3.20 -11.08
C GLU A 34 20.85 3.59 -10.43
N ILE A 35 20.15 2.60 -9.88
CA ILE A 35 18.85 2.84 -9.25
C ILE A 35 19.09 3.21 -7.79
N PRO A 36 18.73 4.43 -7.35
CA PRO A 36 18.99 4.86 -5.98
C PRO A 36 17.97 4.25 -5.00
N GLU A 37 18.41 3.94 -3.79
CA GLU A 37 17.59 3.22 -2.79
C GLU A 37 16.29 3.95 -2.42
N TRP A 38 16.29 5.28 -2.50
CA TRP A 38 15.11 6.09 -2.17
C TRP A 38 13.95 5.91 -3.16
N TRP A 39 14.19 5.37 -4.36
CA TRP A 39 13.10 5.04 -5.30
C TRP A 39 12.13 4.00 -4.73
N ASP A 40 12.57 3.15 -3.80
CA ASP A 40 11.66 2.18 -3.16
C ASP A 40 10.68 2.88 -2.20
N CYS A 41 11.10 3.99 -1.59
CA CYS A 41 10.25 4.76 -0.66
C CYS A 41 9.10 5.50 -1.35
N GLN A 42 9.06 5.55 -2.68
CA GLN A 42 7.95 6.12 -3.43
C GLN A 42 6.71 5.22 -3.46
N TRP A 43 6.87 3.92 -3.18
CA TRP A 43 5.81 2.94 -3.40
C TRP A 43 5.72 1.88 -2.30
N GLN A 44 6.80 1.62 -1.55
CA GLN A 44 6.76 0.68 -0.44
C GLN A 44 6.01 1.26 0.76
N ARG A 45 5.16 0.43 1.39
CA ARG A 45 4.42 0.77 2.61
C ARG A 45 5.33 1.07 3.78
N ILE A 46 6.44 0.34 3.89
CA ILE A 46 7.41 0.52 4.97
C ILE A 46 8.53 1.41 4.43
N PRO A 47 8.67 2.65 4.93
CA PRO A 47 9.74 3.55 4.49
C PRO A 47 11.11 3.02 4.93
N CYS A 48 12.17 3.38 4.21
CA CYS A 48 13.52 2.93 4.53
C CYS A 48 14.13 3.63 5.77
N ASN A 49 13.57 4.76 6.19
CA ASN A 49 14.02 5.59 7.32
C ASN A 49 15.51 5.98 7.27
N LYS A 50 16.09 6.06 6.07
CA LYS A 50 17.47 6.52 5.86
C LYS A 50 17.50 8.03 5.75
N LYS A 51 18.42 8.70 6.45
CA LYS A 51 18.61 10.16 6.37
C LYS A 51 18.93 10.68 4.97
N ALA A 52 19.58 9.86 4.14
CA ALA A 52 19.87 10.19 2.75
C ALA A 52 18.67 9.99 1.80
N CYS A 53 17.57 9.40 2.29
CA CYS A 53 16.35 9.23 1.50
C CYS A 53 15.54 10.53 1.53
N PHE A 54 15.41 11.15 0.36
CA PHE A 54 14.68 12.41 0.20
C PHE A 54 13.24 12.35 0.76
N LEU A 55 12.55 11.22 0.59
CA LEU A 55 11.18 11.04 1.07
C LEU A 55 11.12 10.89 2.59
N CYS A 56 11.93 10.01 3.17
CA CYS A 56 11.96 9.82 4.62
C CYS A 56 12.45 11.08 5.35
N SER A 57 13.41 11.80 4.77
CA SER A 57 13.91 13.06 5.35
C SER A 57 12.87 14.18 5.36
N LYS A 58 11.91 14.15 4.44
CA LYS A 58 10.78 15.09 4.42
C LYS A 58 9.71 14.71 5.43
N GLN A 59 9.44 13.40 5.55
CA GLN A 59 8.49 12.88 6.52
C GLN A 59 8.91 13.19 7.97
N GLU A 60 10.21 13.12 8.30
CA GLU A 60 10.73 13.56 9.61
C GLU A 60 10.44 15.05 9.89
N VAL A 61 10.41 15.89 8.84
CA VAL A 61 10.11 17.32 8.98
C VAL A 61 8.62 17.53 9.18
N GLU A 62 7.76 16.84 8.42
CA GLU A 62 6.30 16.91 8.57
C GLU A 62 5.83 16.35 9.92
N GLU A 63 6.33 15.18 10.34
CA GLU A 63 6.02 14.61 11.66
C GLU A 63 6.49 15.53 12.81
N ALA A 64 7.62 16.23 12.65
CA ALA A 64 8.07 17.23 13.61
C ALA A 64 7.15 18.46 13.63
N TRP A 65 6.59 18.88 12.48
CA TRP A 65 5.60 19.95 12.41
C TRP A 65 4.25 19.53 13.00
N ASP A 66 3.81 18.29 12.80
CA ASP A 66 2.58 17.75 13.37
C ASP A 66 2.68 17.62 14.90
N VAL A 67 3.83 17.19 15.43
CA VAL A 67 4.05 17.19 16.90
C VAL A 67 4.03 18.61 17.46
N ILE A 68 4.55 19.60 16.74
CA ILE A 68 4.50 21.02 17.14
C ILE A 68 3.06 21.58 17.02
N ALA A 69 2.32 21.18 15.99
CA ALA A 69 0.93 21.59 15.77
C ALA A 69 -0.01 20.96 16.82
N ASP A 70 0.16 19.68 17.13
CA ASP A 70 -0.54 18.97 18.19
C ASP A 70 -0.19 19.55 19.56
N ALA A 71 1.09 19.85 19.83
CA ALA A 71 1.47 20.52 21.07
C ALA A 71 0.81 21.90 21.20
N ARG A 72 0.60 22.61 20.09
CA ARG A 72 -0.10 23.90 20.04
C ARG A 72 -1.61 23.76 20.22
N ALA A 73 -2.23 22.73 19.63
CA ALA A 73 -3.64 22.41 19.81
C ALA A 73 -3.94 21.95 21.25
N VAL A 74 -3.07 21.14 21.85
CA VAL A 74 -3.17 20.72 23.26
C VAL A 74 -3.02 21.92 24.21
N LEU A 75 -2.20 22.92 23.87
CA LEU A 75 -2.09 24.17 24.64
C LEU A 75 -3.36 25.04 24.52
N GLU A 76 -4.13 24.94 23.43
CA GLU A 76 -5.40 25.65 23.25
C GLU A 76 -6.60 24.89 23.87
N GLU A 77 -6.58 23.54 23.88
CA GLU A 77 -7.64 22.68 24.43
C GLU A 77 -7.70 22.62 25.97
N VAL A 78 -6.69 23.09 26.70
CA VAL A 78 -6.78 23.29 28.17
C VAL A 78 -7.82 24.36 28.54
N SER A 79 -8.42 25.05 27.55
CA SER A 79 -9.44 26.09 27.75
C SER A 79 -10.89 25.61 27.69
N VAL A 80 -11.22 24.49 27.04
CA VAL A 80 -12.63 24.04 26.91
C VAL A 80 -12.68 22.52 26.76
N GLY A 81 -13.25 21.84 27.76
CA GLY A 81 -13.31 20.37 27.78
C GLY A 81 -14.24 19.75 26.75
N ALA A 82 -13.76 18.68 26.10
CA ALA A 82 -14.55 17.57 25.57
C ALA A 82 -13.65 16.31 25.47
N LEU A 83 -14.25 15.15 25.68
CA LEU A 83 -13.60 13.83 25.81
C LEU A 83 -12.95 13.34 24.50
N PRO A 84 -11.79 12.65 24.54
CA PRO A 84 -11.19 12.06 23.36
C PRO A 84 -11.81 10.67 23.05
N VAL A 85 -12.40 10.55 21.87
CA VAL A 85 -12.69 9.26 21.24
C VAL A 85 -11.35 8.59 20.90
N SER A 86 -11.29 7.29 21.19
CA SER A 86 -10.10 6.45 21.28
C SER A 86 -9.12 6.53 20.12
N GLN A 87 -7.87 6.74 20.53
CA GLN A 87 -6.60 6.79 19.83
C GLN A 87 -6.18 5.50 19.12
N LYS A 88 -5.40 5.72 18.04
CA LYS A 88 -4.26 4.94 17.52
C LYS A 88 -4.56 3.75 16.58
N ARG A 89 -4.97 4.07 15.35
CA ARG A 89 -4.19 3.58 14.20
C ARG A 89 -2.93 4.43 14.17
N THR A 90 -1.77 3.86 14.45
CA THR A 90 -0.51 4.54 14.10
C THR A 90 -0.51 4.68 12.59
N ALA A 91 -0.88 5.87 12.13
CA ALA A 91 -0.68 6.33 10.77
C ALA A 91 0.79 6.12 10.45
N ILE A 92 1.08 5.09 9.66
CA ILE A 92 2.25 5.13 8.80
C ILE A 92 1.90 6.25 7.83
N GLY A 93 2.59 7.39 7.96
CA GLY A 93 2.24 8.68 7.38
C GLY A 93 1.53 8.56 6.04
N GLU A 94 0.30 9.07 6.00
CA GLU A 94 -0.39 9.37 4.76
C GLU A 94 0.41 10.46 4.05
N CYS A 95 1.41 10.08 3.26
CA CYS A 95 2.02 11.00 2.31
C CYS A 95 0.99 11.22 1.20
N ALA A 96 0.11 12.19 1.44
CA ALA A 96 -0.95 12.59 0.52
C ALA A 96 -0.40 13.02 -0.86
N GLU A 97 0.87 13.41 -0.93
CA GLU A 97 1.55 13.79 -2.17
C GLU A 97 2.05 12.61 -3.02
N CYS A 98 2.26 11.42 -2.44
CA CYS A 98 2.79 10.27 -3.19
C CYS A 98 1.71 9.36 -3.80
N HIS A 99 0.43 9.63 -3.51
CA HIS A 99 -0.69 8.80 -3.97
C HIS A 99 -1.91 9.60 -4.46
N ALA A 100 -1.74 10.84 -4.94
CA ALA A 100 -2.83 11.52 -5.63
C ALA A 100 -3.27 10.62 -6.81
N PRO A 101 -4.50 10.05 -6.78
CA PRO A 101 -4.92 9.20 -7.87
C PRO A 101 -4.85 10.02 -9.15
N LEU A 102 -4.30 9.44 -10.22
CA LEU A 102 -4.48 9.95 -11.57
C LEU A 102 -5.98 9.92 -11.88
N LYS A 103 -6.67 10.96 -11.41
CA LYS A 103 -8.06 11.27 -11.72
C LYS A 103 -8.09 11.49 -13.23
N ASP A 104 -8.75 10.58 -13.92
CA ASP A 104 -9.12 10.67 -15.34
C ASP A 104 -8.13 10.08 -16.37
N SER A 105 -7.49 8.95 -16.05
CA SER A 105 -6.87 8.13 -17.10
C SER A 105 -7.92 7.55 -18.07
N ASN A 106 -7.86 7.96 -19.35
CA ASN A 106 -8.73 7.41 -20.39
C ASN A 106 -8.32 6.01 -20.87
N HIS A 107 -7.11 5.55 -20.53
CA HIS A 107 -6.58 4.30 -21.04
C HIS A 107 -7.40 3.10 -20.53
N PRO A 108 -7.85 2.17 -21.40
CA PRO A 108 -8.70 1.04 -21.00
C PRO A 108 -8.09 0.16 -19.91
N MET A 109 -6.76 0.05 -19.89
CA MET A 109 -6.05 -0.72 -18.87
C MET A 109 -6.08 -0.04 -17.50
N SER A 110 -5.80 1.27 -17.44
CA SER A 110 -5.86 2.03 -16.18
C SER A 110 -7.28 1.99 -15.59
N ARG A 111 -8.31 2.19 -16.43
CA ARG A 111 -9.72 2.03 -16.01
C ARG A 111 -10.06 0.63 -15.49
N SER A 112 -9.46 -0.42 -16.07
CA SER A 112 -9.69 -1.80 -15.60
C SER A 112 -9.07 -2.04 -14.23
N VAL A 113 -7.88 -1.48 -13.98
CA VAL A 113 -7.22 -1.56 -12.66
C VAL A 113 -7.95 -0.69 -11.64
N GLY A 114 -8.36 0.53 -12.03
CA GLY A 114 -9.13 1.44 -11.18
C GLY A 114 -10.44 0.82 -10.73
N LYS A 115 -11.22 0.26 -11.65
CA LYS A 115 -12.46 -0.47 -11.29
C LYS A 115 -12.20 -1.61 -10.32
N TRP A 116 -11.12 -2.37 -10.49
CA TRP A 116 -10.77 -3.46 -9.57
C TRP A 116 -10.37 -2.92 -8.19
N ALA A 117 -9.67 -1.80 -8.12
CA ALA A 117 -9.31 -1.13 -6.86
C ALA A 117 -10.55 -0.55 -6.16
N ASP A 118 -11.47 0.08 -6.90
CA ASP A 118 -12.73 0.59 -6.36
C ASP A 118 -13.59 -0.55 -5.79
N GLU A 119 -13.71 -1.67 -6.52
CA GLU A 119 -14.42 -2.85 -6.04
C GLU A 119 -13.79 -3.43 -4.76
N LEU A 120 -12.46 -3.38 -4.62
CA LEU A 120 -11.78 -3.77 -3.39
C LEU A 120 -12.01 -2.77 -2.25
N PHE A 121 -12.03 -1.48 -2.55
CA PHE A 121 -12.34 -0.45 -1.58
C PHE A 121 -13.73 -0.66 -0.97
N GLU A 122 -14.74 -0.98 -1.78
CA GLU A 122 -16.08 -1.30 -1.28
C GLU A 122 -16.09 -2.52 -0.33
N VAL A 123 -15.24 -3.52 -0.57
CA VAL A 123 -15.09 -4.67 0.34
C VAL A 123 -14.51 -4.23 1.68
N PHE A 124 -13.53 -3.33 1.67
CA PHE A 124 -12.96 -2.74 2.90
C PHE A 124 -13.99 -1.92 3.65
N MET A 125 -14.78 -1.10 2.95
CA MET A 125 -15.86 -0.32 3.56
C MET A 125 -16.92 -1.20 4.20
N ALA A 126 -17.31 -2.30 3.55
CA ALA A 126 -18.20 -3.30 4.14
C ALA A 126 -17.60 -3.91 5.42
N GLY A 127 -16.30 -4.25 5.39
CA GLY A 127 -15.58 -4.71 6.57
C GLY A 127 -15.61 -3.70 7.72
N VAL A 128 -15.47 -2.40 7.43
CA VAL A 128 -15.50 -1.33 8.45
C VAL A 128 -16.90 -1.25 9.07
N VAL A 129 -17.95 -1.30 8.26
CA VAL A 129 -19.35 -1.29 8.73
C VAL A 129 -19.65 -2.50 9.62
N GLU A 130 -19.04 -3.64 9.34
CA GLU A 130 -19.19 -4.88 10.11
C GLU A 130 -18.21 -5.03 11.28
N ASP A 131 -17.35 -4.03 11.53
CA ASP A 131 -16.28 -4.09 12.53
C ASP A 131 -15.40 -5.35 12.38
N ALA A 132 -15.01 -5.62 11.14
CA ALA A 132 -14.37 -6.89 10.79
C ALA A 132 -12.92 -6.95 11.28
N TRP A 133 -12.63 -7.92 12.15
CA TRP A 133 -11.31 -8.12 12.78
C TRP A 133 -10.14 -8.25 11.78
N TRP A 134 -10.40 -8.70 10.55
CA TRP A 134 -9.36 -8.90 9.54
C TRP A 134 -8.76 -7.57 9.04
N LEU A 135 -9.44 -6.44 9.27
CA LEU A 135 -8.94 -5.10 8.93
C LEU A 135 -7.65 -4.73 9.65
N ASP A 136 -7.39 -5.33 10.82
CA ASP A 136 -6.20 -5.05 11.63
C ASP A 136 -5.01 -5.96 11.27
N THR A 137 -5.14 -6.75 10.20
CA THR A 137 -4.08 -7.67 9.76
C THR A 137 -3.10 -6.99 8.81
N GLU A 138 -1.86 -7.49 8.80
CA GLU A 138 -0.83 -7.05 7.84
C GLU A 138 -1.29 -7.24 6.39
N ALA A 139 -2.06 -8.31 6.11
CA ALA A 139 -2.62 -8.57 4.80
C ALA A 139 -3.60 -7.47 4.37
N ALA A 140 -4.44 -6.98 5.28
CA ALA A 140 -5.33 -5.85 4.99
C ALA A 140 -4.55 -4.57 4.70
N ALA A 141 -3.56 -4.24 5.54
CA ALA A 141 -2.70 -3.07 5.35
C ALA A 141 -1.92 -3.11 4.03
N GLU A 142 -1.44 -4.29 3.60
CA GLU A 142 -0.79 -4.43 2.30
C GLU A 142 -1.77 -4.26 1.13
N VAL A 143 -2.99 -4.78 1.23
CA VAL A 143 -3.99 -4.61 0.15
C VAL A 143 -4.42 -3.16 0.03
N GLU A 144 -4.72 -2.51 1.14
CA GLU A 144 -5.08 -1.09 1.22
C GLU A 144 -3.99 -0.19 0.62
N TRP A 145 -2.72 -0.51 0.86
CA TRP A 145 -1.59 0.25 0.34
C TRP A 145 -1.29 -0.04 -1.14
N TYR A 146 -1.14 -1.31 -1.51
CA TYR A 146 -0.59 -1.66 -2.81
C TYR A 146 -1.62 -1.62 -3.95
N ALA A 147 -2.93 -1.64 -3.66
CA ALA A 147 -3.97 -1.48 -4.67
C ALA A 147 -3.94 -0.09 -5.34
N PRO A 148 -3.96 1.03 -4.61
CA PRO A 148 -3.82 2.36 -5.21
C PRO A 148 -2.43 2.60 -5.82
N VAL A 149 -1.35 2.06 -5.22
CA VAL A 149 0.00 2.12 -5.82
C VAL A 149 0.03 1.44 -7.20
N LEU A 150 -0.58 0.26 -7.32
CA LEU A 150 -0.63 -0.45 -8.60
C LEU A 150 -1.38 0.37 -9.66
N LEU A 151 -2.48 1.01 -9.28
CA LEU A 151 -3.25 1.90 -10.16
C LEU A 151 -2.39 3.08 -10.63
N ASP A 152 -1.78 3.80 -9.68
CA ASP A 152 -0.91 4.95 -9.96
C ASP A 152 0.21 4.57 -10.93
N LYS A 153 0.95 3.50 -10.63
CA LYS A 153 2.06 3.03 -11.48
C LYS A 153 1.60 2.60 -12.86
N VAL A 154 0.43 1.98 -12.98
CA VAL A 154 -0.14 1.62 -14.30
C VAL A 154 -0.48 2.89 -15.08
N GLY A 155 -1.07 3.90 -14.44
CA GLY A 155 -1.33 5.20 -15.05
C GLY A 155 -0.05 5.89 -15.53
N GLN A 156 0.95 6.04 -14.64
CA GLN A 156 2.26 6.61 -14.94
C GLN A 156 2.93 5.93 -16.13
N GLN A 157 2.92 4.58 -16.15
CA GLN A 157 3.53 3.80 -17.22
C GLN A 157 2.88 4.05 -18.59
N LEU A 158 1.55 4.13 -18.61
CA LEU A 158 0.76 4.27 -19.84
C LEU A 158 0.73 5.69 -20.39
N GLU A 159 0.81 6.70 -19.53
CA GLU A 159 0.63 8.10 -19.91
C GLU A 159 1.96 8.85 -20.01
N THR A 160 2.88 8.59 -19.09
CA THR A 160 4.12 9.36 -18.96
C THR A 160 5.30 8.61 -19.60
N ASN A 161 5.47 7.33 -19.26
CA ASN A 161 6.65 6.57 -19.72
C ASN A 161 6.54 6.12 -21.18
N ALA A 162 5.33 5.89 -21.68
CA ALA A 162 5.08 5.60 -23.10
C ALA A 162 5.47 6.79 -24.02
N TRP A 163 5.35 8.03 -23.54
CA TRP A 163 5.74 9.22 -24.30
C TRP A 163 7.24 9.53 -24.15
N LEU A 164 7.79 9.44 -22.95
CA LEU A 164 9.21 9.76 -22.69
C LEU A 164 10.20 8.74 -23.28
N SER A 165 9.80 7.46 -23.40
CA SER A 165 10.61 6.40 -24.04
C SER A 165 10.72 6.54 -25.57
N SER A 166 9.97 7.48 -26.18
CA SER A 166 10.08 7.76 -27.61
C SER A 166 11.33 8.56 -27.99
N ASP A 167 12.03 9.17 -27.02
CA ASP A 167 13.37 9.75 -27.24
C ASP A 167 14.46 8.77 -26.74
N PRO A 168 15.16 8.05 -27.63
CA PRO A 168 16.18 7.08 -27.27
C PRO A 168 17.44 7.69 -26.61
N ARG A 169 17.49 9.02 -26.44
CA ARG A 169 18.56 9.70 -25.69
C ARG A 169 18.23 9.86 -24.21
N ASN A 170 17.00 9.55 -23.78
CA ASN A 170 16.57 9.70 -22.40
C ASN A 170 16.75 8.41 -21.59
N GLN A 171 18.01 8.08 -21.28
CA GLN A 171 18.37 6.89 -20.49
C GLN A 171 17.70 6.84 -19.11
N VAL A 172 17.37 8.00 -18.52
CA VAL A 172 16.66 8.08 -17.24
C VAL A 172 15.20 7.62 -17.39
N ALA A 173 14.52 7.99 -18.48
CA ALA A 173 13.17 7.51 -18.75
C ALA A 173 13.14 6.00 -19.07
N GLU A 174 14.16 5.48 -19.75
CA GLU A 174 14.29 4.04 -19.98
C GLU A 174 14.52 3.27 -18.65
N ALA A 175 15.35 3.83 -17.77
CA ALA A 175 15.58 3.27 -16.44
C ALA A 175 14.32 3.30 -15.56
N ASP A 176 13.56 4.40 -15.57
CA ASP A 176 12.28 4.54 -14.86
C ASP A 176 11.22 3.56 -15.38
N HIS A 177 11.12 3.40 -16.71
CA HIS A 177 10.26 2.42 -17.34
C HIS A 177 10.63 0.98 -16.92
N GLY A 178 11.92 0.63 -16.94
CA GLY A 178 12.36 -0.68 -16.50
C GLY A 178 12.15 -0.91 -15.00
N TYR A 179 12.31 0.14 -14.19
CA TYR A 179 12.08 0.08 -12.75
C TYR A 179 10.60 -0.10 -12.42
N THR A 180 9.71 0.58 -13.14
CA THR A 180 8.26 0.46 -12.97
C THR A 180 7.78 -0.99 -13.17
N ARG A 181 8.41 -1.75 -14.08
CA ARG A 181 8.13 -3.19 -14.23
C ARG A 181 8.50 -4.02 -12.99
N TYR A 182 9.60 -3.69 -12.33
CA TYR A 182 9.95 -4.29 -11.04
C TYR A 182 8.90 -3.95 -9.98
N VAL A 183 8.48 -2.68 -9.89
CA VAL A 183 7.43 -2.23 -8.97
C VAL A 183 6.11 -2.97 -9.22
N PHE A 184 5.71 -3.16 -10.48
CA PHE A 184 4.53 -3.97 -10.82
C PHE A 184 4.64 -5.39 -10.29
N ALA A 185 5.76 -6.05 -10.52
CA ALA A 185 5.95 -7.43 -10.11
C ALA A 185 5.87 -7.58 -8.57
N GLU A 186 6.50 -6.66 -7.83
CA GLU A 186 6.44 -6.62 -6.37
C GLU A 186 5.02 -6.34 -5.85
N CYS A 187 4.35 -5.31 -6.38
CA CYS A 187 2.98 -4.97 -5.95
C CYS A 187 2.02 -6.13 -6.22
N LEU A 188 2.09 -6.74 -7.40
CA LEU A 188 1.25 -7.89 -7.78
C LEU A 188 1.51 -9.11 -6.90
N LEU A 189 2.77 -9.37 -6.53
CA LEU A 189 3.13 -10.46 -5.62
C LEU A 189 2.53 -10.25 -4.23
N LYS A 190 2.68 -9.04 -3.67
CA LYS A 190 2.16 -8.68 -2.35
C LYS A 190 0.63 -8.74 -2.33
N LEU A 191 -0.03 -8.12 -3.32
CA LEU A 191 -1.49 -8.15 -3.46
C LEU A 191 -2.04 -9.57 -3.60
N GLU A 192 -1.45 -10.40 -4.46
CA GLU A 192 -1.91 -11.78 -4.65
C GLU A 192 -1.79 -12.61 -3.38
N ARG A 193 -0.69 -12.44 -2.63
CA ARG A 193 -0.49 -13.11 -1.34
C ARG A 193 -1.52 -12.65 -0.32
N SER A 194 -1.65 -11.34 -0.14
CA SER A 194 -2.42 -10.77 0.96
C SER A 194 -3.91 -10.93 0.72
N LEU A 195 -4.38 -10.85 -0.53
CA LEU A 195 -5.75 -11.24 -0.87
C LEU A 195 -6.02 -12.73 -0.62
N ARG A 196 -5.06 -13.62 -0.95
CA ARG A 196 -5.21 -15.05 -0.65
C ARG A 196 -5.30 -15.30 0.85
N GLU A 197 -4.50 -14.61 1.65
CA GLU A 197 -4.56 -14.69 3.10
C GLU A 197 -5.92 -14.22 3.63
N LEU A 198 -6.40 -13.06 3.18
CA LEU A 198 -7.74 -12.55 3.53
C LEU A 198 -8.85 -13.51 3.12
N ALA A 199 -8.74 -14.16 1.95
CA ALA A 199 -9.71 -15.15 1.48
C ALA A 199 -9.71 -16.47 2.27
N LEU A 200 -8.69 -16.73 3.12
CA LEU A 200 -8.68 -17.87 4.02
C LEU A 200 -9.45 -17.59 5.31
N TYR A 201 -9.63 -16.32 5.67
CA TYR A 201 -10.39 -15.95 6.85
C TYR A 201 -11.86 -16.32 6.71
N ASP A 202 -12.45 -16.74 7.83
CA ASP A 202 -13.89 -16.98 7.92
C ASP A 202 -14.60 -15.65 8.19
N SER A 203 -14.70 -14.83 7.13
CA SER A 203 -15.32 -13.51 7.15
C SER A 203 -16.49 -13.43 6.17
N GLY A 204 -17.37 -12.45 6.38
CA GLY A 204 -18.49 -12.16 5.46
C GLY A 204 -18.02 -11.83 4.04
N GLN A 205 -16.81 -11.27 3.89
CA GLN A 205 -16.22 -10.79 2.64
C GLN A 205 -15.39 -11.85 1.88
N LYS A 206 -15.41 -13.10 2.34
CA LYS A 206 -14.56 -14.17 1.79
C LYS A 206 -14.75 -14.37 0.29
N ALA A 207 -15.99 -14.31 -0.20
CA ALA A 207 -16.31 -14.53 -1.61
C ALA A 207 -15.80 -13.37 -2.48
N GLU A 208 -15.84 -12.17 -1.95
CA GLU A 208 -15.40 -10.93 -2.57
C GLU A 208 -13.88 -10.91 -2.72
N PHE A 209 -13.14 -11.35 -1.69
CA PHE A 209 -11.69 -11.54 -1.82
C PHE A 209 -11.33 -12.59 -2.88
N ALA A 210 -12.06 -13.72 -2.94
CA ALA A 210 -11.86 -14.72 -3.99
C ALA A 210 -12.10 -14.15 -5.40
N LEU A 211 -13.13 -13.32 -5.56
CA LEU A 211 -13.43 -12.61 -6.80
C LEU A 211 -12.34 -11.60 -7.16
N ALA A 212 -11.85 -10.84 -6.18
CA ALA A 212 -10.76 -9.88 -6.36
C ALA A 212 -9.45 -10.57 -6.81
N ILE A 213 -9.12 -11.75 -6.27
CA ILE A 213 -7.98 -12.56 -6.70
C ILE A 213 -8.15 -12.99 -8.16
N ALA A 214 -9.33 -13.48 -8.54
CA ALA A 214 -9.60 -13.92 -9.90
C ALA A 214 -9.45 -12.77 -10.92
N ARG A 215 -9.93 -11.57 -10.56
CA ARG A 215 -9.77 -10.36 -11.38
C ARG A 215 -8.31 -9.90 -11.45
N LEU A 216 -7.61 -9.85 -10.31
CA LEU A 216 -6.19 -9.50 -10.24
C LEU A 216 -5.33 -10.44 -11.10
N THR A 217 -5.62 -11.74 -11.10
CA THR A 217 -4.91 -12.73 -11.92
C THR A 217 -5.02 -12.43 -13.41
N ARG A 218 -6.20 -11.98 -13.87
CA ARG A 218 -6.41 -11.56 -15.27
C ARG A 218 -5.70 -10.25 -15.59
N LEU A 219 -5.71 -9.29 -14.66
CA LEU A 219 -5.02 -8.02 -14.80
C LEU A 219 -3.50 -8.20 -14.84
N LYS A 220 -2.94 -9.03 -13.95
CA LYS A 220 -1.52 -9.36 -13.85
C LYS A 220 -0.90 -9.72 -15.19
N GLN A 221 -1.55 -10.58 -15.98
CA GLN A 221 -1.07 -11.00 -17.29
C GLN A 221 -0.94 -9.85 -18.30
N ARG A 222 -1.74 -8.79 -18.12
CA ARG A 222 -1.74 -7.59 -18.97
C ARG A 222 -0.79 -6.53 -18.43
N ILE A 223 -0.76 -6.31 -17.10
CA ILE A 223 0.13 -5.33 -16.44
C ILE A 223 1.59 -5.68 -16.70
N LEU A 224 1.98 -6.94 -16.56
CA LEU A 224 3.37 -7.37 -16.77
C LEU A 224 3.86 -7.28 -18.23
N LYS A 225 2.97 -6.91 -19.17
CA LYS A 225 3.29 -6.69 -20.58
C LYS A 225 3.41 -5.20 -20.94
N LEU A 226 3.08 -4.29 -20.02
CA LEU A 226 3.34 -2.86 -20.14
C LEU A 226 4.85 -2.63 -20.01
#